data_AF-A0A429GFJ3-F1
#
_entry.id   AF-A0A429GFJ3-F1
#
_cell.length_a   1.000
_cell.length_b   1.000
_cell.length_c   1.000
_cell.angle_alpha   90.00
_cell.angle_beta   90.00
_cell.angle_gamma   90.00
#
_symmetry.space_group_name_H-M   'P 1'
#
loop_
_entity.id
_entity.type
_entity.pdbx_description
1 polymer ?
#
loop_
_entity_poly.entity_id
_entity_poly.type
_entity_poly.pdbx_seq_one_letter_code
_entity_poly.pdbx_strand_id
1 'polypeptide(L)' 'MGFLSEKLTGAAFRGDLKEVKRLLDGGADVNARGEDGYTPLHGATCWGHLDVVKFLVDRGADISARRNMSDGGLAE' A
#
# COMPACT_ATOMS: atom_id res chain seq x y z
N MET A 1 -0.65 -2.98 -18.08
CA MET A 1 -1.55 -2.27 -17.14
C MET A 1 -0.72 -1.72 -15.96
N GLY A 2 0.21 -0.78 -16.20
CA GLY A 2 1.18 -0.32 -15.18
C GLY A 2 0.93 1.08 -14.59
N PHE A 3 -0.05 1.83 -15.11
CA PHE A 3 -0.19 3.26 -14.76
C PHE A 3 -0.96 3.55 -13.48
N LEU A 4 -1.81 2.63 -13.01
CA LEU A 4 -2.65 2.85 -11.82
C LEU A 4 -1.94 2.44 -10.52
N SER A 5 -1.10 1.41 -10.57
CA SER A 5 -0.32 0.95 -9.42
C SER A 5 0.68 2.01 -8.97
N GLU A 6 1.49 2.51 -9.89
CA GLU A 6 2.49 3.55 -9.60
C GLU A 6 1.86 4.82 -9.03
N LYS A 7 0.72 5.24 -9.58
CA LYS A 7 -0.02 6.41 -9.09
C LYS A 7 -0.55 6.23 -7.68
N LEU A 8 -1.09 5.05 -7.37
CA LEU A 8 -1.64 4.75 -6.04
C LEU A 8 -0.52 4.72 -4.99
N THR A 9 0.60 4.10 -5.31
CA THR A 9 1.78 4.07 -4.44
C THR A 9 2.32 5.49 -4.22
N GLY A 10 2.46 6.29 -5.28
CA GLY A 10 2.91 7.69 -5.18
C GLY A 10 1.98 8.60 -4.36
N ALA A 11 0.65 8.40 -4.47
CA ALA A 11 -0.32 9.10 -3.63
C ALA A 11 -0.21 8.68 -2.16
N ALA A 12 -0.01 7.39 -1.88
CA ALA A 12 0.19 6.88 -0.54
C ALA A 12 1.49 7.37 0.09
N PHE A 13 2.57 7.49 -0.69
CA PHE A 13 3.84 8.09 -0.30
C PHE A 13 3.74 9.56 0.11
N ARG A 14 2.82 10.31 -0.51
CA ARG A 14 2.56 11.72 -0.16
C ARG A 14 1.59 11.88 1.02
N GLY A 15 0.90 10.82 1.42
CA GLY A 15 -0.19 10.91 2.38
C GLY A 15 -1.48 11.50 1.79
N ASP A 16 -1.60 11.58 0.46
CA ASP A 16 -2.72 12.19 -0.25
C ASP A 16 -3.94 11.27 -0.30
N LEU A 17 -4.67 11.18 0.82
CA LEU A 17 -5.85 10.33 0.97
C LEU A 17 -6.93 10.61 -0.08
N LYS A 18 -7.10 11.87 -0.50
CA LYS A 18 -8.04 12.24 -1.58
C LYS A 18 -7.71 11.56 -2.90
N GLU A 19 -6.43 11.55 -3.29
CA GLU A 19 -6.01 10.94 -4.55
C GLU A 19 -6.05 9.41 -4.45
N VAL A 20 -5.65 8.84 -3.31
CA VAL A 20 -5.80 7.40 -3.01
C VAL A 20 -7.26 6.98 -3.18
N LYS A 21 -8.20 7.72 -2.58
CA LYS A 21 -9.63 7.47 -2.69
C LYS A 21 -10.12 7.56 -4.14
N ARG A 22 -9.70 8.59 -4.89
CA ARG A 22 -10.10 8.79 -6.29
C ARG A 22 -9.61 7.66 -7.20
N LEU A 23 -8.39 7.18 -6.97
CA LEU A 23 -7.82 6.06 -7.70
C LEU A 23 -8.57 4.76 -7.41
N LEU A 24 -8.85 4.47 -6.14
CA LEU A 24 -9.63 3.30 -5.72
C LEU A 24 -11.06 3.32 -6.23
N ASP A 25 -11.68 4.50 -6.28
CA ASP A 25 -13.00 4.70 -6.88
C ASP A 25 -12.98 4.49 -8.40
N GLY A 26 -11.87 4.87 -9.05
CA GLY A 26 -11.62 4.61 -10.46
C GLY A 26 -11.23 3.17 -10.80
N GLY A 27 -11.33 2.23 -9.86
CA GLY A 27 -10.99 0.82 -10.07
C GLY A 27 -9.50 0.49 -9.96
N ALA A 28 -8.70 1.35 -9.31
CA ALA A 28 -7.33 0.98 -8.98
C ALA A 28 -7.30 -0.16 -7.96
N ASP A 29 -6.35 -1.07 -8.14
CA ASP A 29 -6.15 -2.18 -7.23
C ASP A 29 -5.51 -1.69 -5.92
N VAL A 30 -6.18 -1.91 -4.78
CA VAL A 30 -5.69 -1.49 -3.45
C VAL A 30 -4.41 -2.21 -3.05
N ASN A 31 -4.19 -3.41 -3.60
CA ASN A 31 -3.03 -4.26 -3.40
C ASN A 31 -2.04 -4.17 -4.56
N ALA A 32 -2.16 -3.14 -5.38
CA ALA A 32 -1.25 -2.83 -6.46
C ALA A 32 0.20 -2.94 -5.99
N ARG A 33 0.95 -3.85 -6.60
CA ARG A 33 2.40 -3.97 -6.41
C ARG A 33 3.11 -3.21 -7.51
N GLY A 34 4.03 -2.34 -7.12
CA GLY A 34 5.03 -1.79 -8.04
C GLY A 34 6.03 -2.87 -8.48
N GLU A 35 6.92 -2.51 -9.41
CA GLU A 35 7.98 -3.41 -9.89
C GLU A 35 8.87 -3.95 -8.76
N ASP A 36 9.13 -3.13 -7.74
CA ASP A 36 9.89 -3.51 -6.55
C ASP A 36 9.09 -4.33 -5.52
N GLY A 37 7.84 -4.71 -5.83
CA GLY A 37 6.95 -5.43 -4.91
C GLY A 37 6.37 -4.56 -3.80
N TYR A 38 6.65 -3.26 -3.78
CA TYR A 38 6.05 -2.32 -2.84
C TYR A 38 4.56 -2.10 -3.13
N THR A 39 3.76 -2.16 -2.07
CA THR A 39 2.34 -1.81 -2.09
C THR A 39 2.12 -0.37 -1.63
N PRO A 40 1.01 0.29 -2.00
CA PRO A 40 0.68 1.61 -1.46
C PRO A 40 0.63 1.63 0.07
N LEU A 41 0.24 0.52 0.70
CA LEU A 41 0.27 0.36 2.16
C LEU A 41 1.71 0.48 2.71
N HIS A 42 2.73 -0.03 2.01
CA HIS A 42 4.13 0.16 2.41
C HIS A 42 4.53 1.63 2.39
N GLY A 43 4.22 2.34 1.29
CA GLY A 43 4.54 3.76 1.16
C GLY A 43 3.90 4.58 2.30
N ALA A 44 2.59 4.41 2.52
CA ALA A 44 1.90 5.10 3.60
C ALA A 44 2.46 4.75 4.99
N THR A 45 2.82 3.48 5.23
CA THR A 45 3.36 3.04 6.53
C THR A 45 4.78 3.54 6.75
N CYS A 46 5.65 3.49 5.74
CA CYS A 46 7.04 3.98 5.81
C CYS A 46 7.11 5.46 6.18
N TRP A 47 6.16 6.26 5.69
CA TRP A 47 6.08 7.69 5.97
C TRP A 47 5.22 8.03 7.19
N GLY A 48 4.57 7.05 7.81
CA GLY A 48 3.74 7.24 9.00
C GLY A 48 2.37 7.88 8.71
N HIS A 49 1.88 7.80 7.48
CA HIS A 49 0.56 8.29 7.08
C HIS A 49 -0.56 7.35 7.55
N LEU A 50 -0.83 7.32 8.86
CA LEU A 50 -1.84 6.45 9.46
C LEU A 50 -3.24 6.63 8.86
N ASP A 51 -3.64 7.84 8.47
CA ASP A 51 -4.93 8.09 7.85
C ASP A 51 -5.08 7.34 6.52
N VAL A 52 -4.03 7.35 5.70
CA VAL A 52 -4.00 6.60 4.43
C VAL A 52 -3.96 5.11 4.67
N VAL A 53 -3.18 4.64 5.66
CA VAL A 53 -3.13 3.23 6.05
C VAL A 53 -4.52 2.75 6.47
N LYS A 54 -5.21 3.47 7.37
CA LYS A 54 -6.56 3.13 7.81
C LYS A 54 -7.53 3.07 6.63
N PHE A 55 -7.46 4.04 5.72
CA PHE A 55 -8.33 4.08 4.56
C PHE A 55 -8.08 2.91 3.59
N LEU A 56 -6.81 2.58 3.33
CA LEU A 56 -6.45 1.42 2.51
C LEU A 56 -6.96 0.12 3.15
N VAL A 57 -6.76 -0.07 4.45
CA VAL A 57 -7.25 -1.25 5.19
C VAL A 57 -8.78 -1.33 5.16
N ASP A 58 -9.49 -0.21 5.34
CA ASP A 58 -10.96 -0.14 5.22
C ASP A 58 -11.45 -0.59 3.83
N ARG A 59 -10.66 -0.28 2.79
CA ARG A 59 -10.92 -0.72 1.41
C ARG A 59 -10.49 -2.17 1.12
N GLY A 60 -10.03 -2.92 2.12
CA GLY A 60 -9.58 -4.31 1.96
C GLY A 60 -8.13 -4.45 1.49
N ALA A 61 -7.27 -3.45 1.75
CA ALA A 61 -5.84 -3.61 1.56
C ALA A 61 -5.31 -4.75 2.43
N ASP A 62 -4.47 -5.57 1.82
CA ASP A 62 -3.86 -6.71 2.45
C ASP A 62 -2.79 -6.22 3.43
N ILE A 63 -3.18 -6.18 4.70
CA ILE A 63 -2.30 -5.79 5.82
C ILE A 63 -1.17 -6.81 5.99
N SER A 64 -1.33 -8.02 5.45
CA SER A 64 -0.31 -9.06 5.40
C SER A 64 0.74 -8.80 4.32
N ALA A 65 0.62 -7.71 3.56
CA ALA A 65 1.74 -7.14 2.84
C ALA A 65 2.84 -6.61 3.77
N ARG A 66 2.69 -6.64 5.10
CA ARG A 66 3.85 -6.59 6.00
C ARG A 66 4.84 -7.63 5.51
N ARG A 67 6.00 -7.13 5.04
CA ARG A 67 7.21 -7.89 4.77
C ARG A 67 7.19 -9.14 5.62
N ASN A 68 7.05 -10.29 4.97
CA ASN A 68 7.64 -11.52 5.48
C ASN A 68 9.14 -11.20 5.60
N MET A 69 9.52 -10.49 6.67
CA MET A 69 10.78 -10.81 7.29
C MET A 69 10.47 -12.20 7.76
N SER A 70 10.91 -13.17 6.97
CA SER A 70 11.02 -14.54 7.43
C SER A 70 11.50 -14.41 8.86
N ASP A 71 10.69 -14.95 9.75
CA ASP A 71 11.24 -15.63 10.89
C ASP A 71 12.62 -16.18 10.47
N GLY A 72 13.67 -15.51 10.93
CA GLY A 72 14.78 -16.29 11.41
C GLY A 72 14.16 -17.10 12.54
N GLY A 73 13.61 -18.26 12.17
CA GLY A 73 13.25 -19.28 13.12
C GLY A 73 14.45 -19.47 14.01
N LEU A 74 14.27 -19.17 15.30
CA LEU A 74 15.01 -19.89 16.32
C LEU A 74 14.48 -21.32 16.29
N ALA A 75 15.00 -22.10 15.35
CA ALA A 75 15.31 -23.48 15.63
C ALA A 75 16.75 -23.47 16.16
N GLU A 76 16.88 -23.85 17.43
CA GLU A 76 18.09 -24.03 18.25
C GLU A 76 18.62 -22.82 19.05
#